data_AF-A0A2P6G050-F1
#
_entry.id   AF-A0A2P6G050-F1
#
_cell.length_a   1.000
_cell.length_b   1.000
_cell.length_c   1.000
_cell.angle_alpha   90.00
_cell.angle_beta   90.00
_cell.angle_gamma   90.00
#
_symmetry.space_group_name_H-M   'P 1'
#
loop_
_entity.id
_entity.type
_entity.pdbx_description
1 polymer ?
#
loop_
_entity_poly.entity_id
_entity_poly.type
_entity_poly.pdbx_seq_one_letter_code
_entity_poly.pdbx_strand_id
1 'polypeptide(L)' 'TGKGKNKKNDLNEKNKNNGVLRKSLKAWLYDSHMRPNILGIIPSHINHGGDGAFYVYLKNNKNL' A
#
# COMPACT_ATOMS: atom_id res chain seq x y z
N THR A 1 0.61 -5.07 0.49
CA THR A 1 1.99 -4.66 0.09
C THR A 1 3.08 -5.43 0.82
N GLY A 2 2.74 -6.17 1.87
CA GLY A 2 3.68 -6.94 2.68
C GLY A 2 4.49 -6.04 3.62
N LYS A 3 4.94 -6.59 4.75
CA LYS A 3 5.86 -5.89 5.66
C LYS A 3 7.30 -5.84 5.13
N GLY A 4 7.62 -6.67 4.13
CA GLY A 4 8.98 -6.87 3.63
C GLY A 4 9.81 -7.71 4.60
N LYS A 5 10.75 -8.51 4.09
CA LYS A 5 11.72 -9.20 4.94
C LYS A 5 12.89 -8.26 5.21
N ASN A 6 13.14 -7.95 6.49
CA ASN A 6 14.39 -7.32 6.88
C ASN A 6 15.48 -8.40 6.94
N LYS A 7 16.24 -8.55 5.86
CA LYS A 7 17.49 -9.33 5.90
C LYS A 7 18.45 -8.57 6.82
N LYS A 8 18.63 -9.05 8.05
CA LYS A 8 19.47 -8.40 9.07
C LYS A 8 20.98 -8.46 8.78
N ASN A 9 21.42 -9.14 7.72
CA ASN A 9 22.84 -9.40 7.46
C ASN A 9 23.53 -8.47 6.46
N ASP A 10 22.82 -7.58 5.77
CA ASP A 10 23.45 -6.65 4.83
C ASP A 10 23.61 -5.27 5.47
N LEU A 11 24.55 -5.16 6.42
CA LEU A 11 24.92 -3.91 7.10
C LEU A 11 25.45 -2.84 6.11
N ASN A 12 25.73 -3.20 4.86
CA ASN A 12 26.20 -2.31 3.79
C ASN A 12 25.15 -2.00 2.69
N GLU A 13 24.01 -2.69 2.62
CA GLU A 13 22.90 -2.33 1.72
C GLU A 13 21.71 -1.78 2.52
N LYS A 14 21.93 -0.67 3.22
CA LYS A 14 20.85 0.02 3.93
C LYS A 14 19.69 0.35 2.95
N ASN A 15 18.58 -0.37 3.11
CA ASN A 15 17.21 0.11 2.88
C ASN A 15 16.76 0.49 1.46
N LYS A 16 17.58 0.35 0.41
CA LYS A 16 17.21 0.92 -0.90
C LYS A 16 15.88 0.41 -1.45
N ASN A 17 15.57 -0.88 -1.30
CA ASN A 17 14.42 -1.50 -1.97
C ASN A 17 13.38 -2.13 -1.04
N ASN A 18 13.49 -1.98 0.29
CA ASN A 18 12.48 -2.52 1.19
C ASN A 18 11.18 -1.70 1.14
N GLY A 19 10.06 -2.42 1.06
CA GLY A 19 8.73 -1.83 1.05
C GLY A 19 8.41 -1.02 -0.20
N VAL A 20 9.09 -1.25 -1.33
CA VAL A 20 8.81 -0.54 -2.61
C VAL A 20 7.33 -0.58 -2.94
N LEU A 21 6.70 -1.75 -2.86
CA LEU A 21 5.26 -1.88 -3.12
C LEU A 21 4.41 -1.01 -2.18
N ARG A 22 4.78 -0.90 -0.89
CA ARG A 22 4.07 -0.04 0.09
C ARG A 22 4.23 1.43 -0.23
N LYS A 23 5.44 1.85 -0.61
CA LYS A 23 5.79 3.25 -0.92
C LYS A 23 5.10 3.72 -2.21
N SER A 24 5.07 2.87 -3.23
CA SER A 24 4.54 3.24 -4.55
C SER A 24 3.03 3.10 -4.69
N LEU A 25 2.37 2.23 -3.89
CA LEU A 25 0.95 1.89 -4.07
C LEU A 25 0.03 3.12 -4.17
N LYS A 26 0.19 4.10 -3.27
CA LYS A 26 -0.70 5.26 -3.25
C LYS A 26 -0.56 6.08 -4.55
N ALA A 27 0.66 6.32 -5.01
CA ALA A 27 0.91 7.02 -6.27
C ALA A 27 0.30 6.25 -7.44
N TRP A 28 0.57 4.95 -7.55
CA TRP A 28 0.01 4.12 -8.62
C TRP A 28 -1.52 4.15 -8.67
N LEU A 29 -2.20 4.07 -7.51
CA LEU A 29 -3.65 4.14 -7.46
C LEU A 29 -4.17 5.54 -7.83
N TYR A 30 -3.46 6.60 -7.43
CA TYR A 30 -3.86 7.96 -7.74
C TYR A 30 -3.63 8.36 -9.20
N ASP A 31 -2.61 7.80 -9.83
CA ASP A 31 -2.28 8.07 -11.24
C ASP A 31 -3.03 7.11 -12.19
N SER A 32 -3.68 6.07 -11.66
CA SER A 32 -4.46 5.13 -12.46
C SER A 32 -5.87 5.62 -12.80
N HIS A 33 -6.47 4.98 -13.81
CA HIS A 33 -7.90 5.12 -14.12
C HIS A 33 -8.84 4.69 -12.97
N MET A 34 -8.34 4.07 -11.89
CA MET A 34 -9.14 3.71 -10.72
C MET A 34 -9.37 4.89 -9.77
N ARG A 35 -8.58 5.98 -9.87
CA ARG A 35 -8.67 7.15 -9.00
C ARG A 35 -10.11 7.66 -8.77
N PRO A 36 -10.97 7.77 -9.80
CA PRO A 36 -12.33 8.28 -9.63
C PRO A 36 -13.18 7.42 -8.69
N ASN A 37 -12.91 6.11 -8.63
CA ASN A 37 -13.65 5.13 -7.84
C ASN A 37 -13.16 5.02 -6.39
N ILE A 38 -12.03 5.64 -6.04
CA ILE A 38 -11.42 5.52 -4.71
C ILE A 38 -11.88 6.70 -3.84
N LEU A 39 -12.50 6.37 -2.70
CA LEU A 39 -12.87 7.30 -1.64
C LEU A 39 -11.66 7.62 -0.75
N GLY A 40 -10.87 6.62 -0.39
CA GLY A 40 -9.70 6.82 0.47
C GLY A 40 -8.82 5.58 0.61
N ILE A 41 -7.58 5.78 1.04
CA ILE A 41 -6.60 4.72 1.27
C ILE A 41 -5.95 4.94 2.64
N ILE A 42 -6.14 4.00 3.57
CA ILE A 42 -5.61 4.08 4.94
C ILE A 42 -4.84 2.81 5.32
N PRO A 43 -3.88 2.88 6.27
CA PRO A 43 -3.24 1.68 6.81
C PRO A 43 -4.25 0.69 7.38
N SER A 44 -3.97 -0.61 7.24
CA SER A 44 -4.84 -1.65 7.79
C SER A 44 -4.67 -1.82 9.30
N HIS A 45 -5.72 -2.31 9.95
CA HIS A 45 -5.64 -2.77 11.34
C HIS A 45 -4.62 -3.91 11.49
N ILE A 46 -4.03 -4.09 12.68
CA ILE A 46 -2.98 -5.08 12.93
C ILE A 46 -3.43 -6.51 12.59
N ASN A 47 -4.69 -6.85 12.90
CA ASN A 47 -5.28 -8.15 12.61
C ASN A 47 -5.48 -8.42 11.11
N HIS A 48 -5.47 -7.37 10.28
CA HIS A 48 -5.64 -7.47 8.82
C HIS A 48 -4.35 -7.14 8.06
N GLY A 49 -3.21 -7.30 8.71
CA GLY A 49 -1.88 -7.14 8.10
C GLY A 49 -1.11 -5.90 8.56
N GLY A 50 -1.74 -4.99 9.33
CA GLY A 50 -1.11 -3.80 9.88
C GLY A 50 -0.45 -2.96 8.80
N ASP A 51 0.79 -2.52 9.06
CA ASP A 51 1.60 -1.76 8.10
C ASP A 51 1.89 -2.43 6.75
N GLY A 52 1.67 -3.75 6.64
CA GLY A 52 1.84 -4.49 5.39
C GLY A 52 0.64 -4.43 4.45
N ALA A 53 -0.45 -3.79 4.87
CA ALA A 53 -1.69 -3.73 4.10
C ALA A 53 -2.35 -2.34 4.22
N PHE A 54 -3.29 -2.10 3.31
CA PHE A 54 -4.13 -0.90 3.30
C PHE A 54 -5.58 -1.31 3.13
N TYR A 55 -6.47 -0.57 3.78
CA TYR A 55 -7.85 -0.52 3.34
C TYR A 55 -7.95 0.49 2.19
N VAL A 56 -8.63 0.09 1.12
CA VAL A 56 -9.00 0.95 0.00
C VAL A 56 -10.52 1.07 0.02
N TYR A 57 -11.02 2.23 0.44
CA TYR A 57 -12.43 2.52 0.40
C TYR A 57 -12.83 2.94 -1.01
N LEU A 58 -13.86 2.29 -1.54
CA LEU A 58 -14.42 2.62 -2.84
C LEU A 58 -15.63 3.52 -2.66
N LYS A 59 -15.85 4.41 -3.63
CA LYS A 59 -17.10 5.16 -3.71
C LYS A 59 -18.22 4.22 -4.11
N ASN A 60 -19.38 4.39 -3.50
CA ASN A 60 -20.57 3.67 -3.92
C ASN A 60 -21.20 4.40 -5.12
N ASN A 61 -20.89 3.94 -6.34
CA ASN A 61 -21.56 4.42 -7.55
C ASN A 61 -22.87 3.64 -7.71
N LYS A 62 -23.98 4.18 -7.17
CA LYS A 62 -25.32 3.59 -7.29
C LYS A 62 -25.96 3.73 -8.68
N ASN A 63 -25.21 4.11 -9.70
CA ASN A 63 -25.71 4.23 -11.07
C ASN A 63 -24.93 3.27 -11.99
N LEU A 64 -25.53 2.09 -12.20
CA LEU A 64 -25.31 1.18 -13.31
C LEU A 64 -26.69 0.92 -13.93
#